data_AF-A0A7R9QNB5-F1
#
_entry.id   AF-A0A7R9QNB5-F1
#
_cell.length_a   1.000
_cell.length_b   1.000
_cell.length_c   1.000
_cell.angle_alpha   90.00
_cell.angle_beta   90.00
_cell.angle_gamma   90.00
#
_symmetry.space_group_name_H-M   'P 1'
#
loop_
_entity.id
_entity.type
_entity.pdbx_description
1 polymer ?
#
loop_
_entity_poly.entity_id
_entity_poly.type
_entity_poly.pdbx_seq_one_letter_code
_entity_poly.pdbx_strand_id
1 'polypeptide(L)'
;PVGDDNITNAGAVGGRSLLATAAAIHSASGGAGGATGVSAGHTGARNVAIEGGVGARVMRNANDWKWAKQDGGEGHLGTVRNFESAEEVVVVWDNGTAANYRCLGAYDLRIVDSASTGVKHEGAMCDFCKQSPIFGIRWKCAECINYDLCSLCYH
;
A
#
# COMPACT_ATOMS: atom_id res chain seq x y z
N PRO A 1 22.49 -11.38 1.25
CA PRO A 1 21.64 -10.31 0.67
C PRO A 1 20.70 -10.92 -0.36
N VAL A 2 19.45 -11.15 0.02
CA VAL A 2 18.40 -11.60 -0.91
C VAL A 2 18.12 -10.41 -1.82
N GLY A 3 18.23 -10.57 -3.14
CA GLY A 3 18.02 -9.48 -4.09
C GLY A 3 16.61 -8.90 -3.98
N ASP A 4 16.51 -7.58 -4.07
CA ASP A 4 15.29 -6.79 -3.81
C ASP A 4 14.12 -7.13 -4.75
N ASP A 5 14.37 -7.83 -5.86
CA ASP A 5 13.41 -8.09 -6.94
C ASP A 5 12.32 -9.13 -6.60
N ASN A 6 12.44 -9.87 -5.50
CA ASN A 6 11.57 -11.00 -5.19
C ASN A 6 10.50 -10.73 -4.12
N ILE A 7 10.34 -9.50 -3.65
CA ILE A 7 9.47 -9.19 -2.52
C ILE A 7 8.19 -8.50 -2.99
N THR A 8 7.04 -9.11 -2.70
CA THR A 8 5.70 -8.66 -3.13
C THR A 8 4.90 -8.10 -1.95
N ASN A 9 4.03 -7.13 -2.21
CA ASN A 9 3.12 -6.57 -1.20
C ASN A 9 1.94 -7.54 -0.96
N ALA A 10 1.91 -8.18 0.20
CA ALA A 10 0.87 -9.16 0.57
C ALA A 10 -0.40 -8.52 1.20
N GLY A 11 -0.49 -7.18 1.23
CA GLY A 11 -1.57 -6.42 1.89
C GLY A 11 -2.82 -6.15 1.07
N ALA A 12 -2.85 -6.51 -0.23
CA ALA A 12 -4.04 -6.28 -1.07
C ALA A 12 -5.07 -7.41 -0.90
N VAL A 13 -5.77 -7.44 0.23
CA VAL A 13 -6.97 -8.28 0.37
C VAL A 13 -8.09 -7.65 -0.47
N GLY A 14 -8.37 -8.27 -1.62
CA GLY A 14 -9.67 -8.29 -2.30
C GLY A 14 -10.46 -6.98 -2.36
N GLY A 15 -10.18 -6.17 -3.38
CA GLY A 15 -10.94 -4.97 -3.70
C GLY A 15 -9.99 -3.91 -4.25
N ARG A 16 -10.23 -3.44 -5.47
CA ARG A 16 -9.37 -2.47 -6.17
C ARG A 16 -9.31 -1.17 -5.35
N SER A 17 -8.31 -1.10 -4.49
CA SER A 17 -8.01 0.02 -3.60
C SER A 17 -6.65 0.59 -4.02
N LEU A 18 -6.44 1.87 -3.70
CA LEU A 18 -5.24 2.70 -3.92
C LEU A 18 -3.89 2.07 -3.56
N LEU A 19 -3.87 0.89 -2.97
CA LEU A 19 -2.70 0.11 -2.59
C LEU A 19 -1.93 -0.54 -3.76
N ALA A 20 -2.43 -0.49 -5.00
CA ALA A 20 -1.92 -1.31 -6.12
C ALA A 20 -0.77 -0.68 -6.93
N THR A 21 0.10 0.14 -6.34
CA THR A 21 1.32 0.61 -7.02
C THR A 21 2.55 0.45 -6.14
N ALA A 22 3.04 -0.79 -6.06
CA ALA A 22 4.46 -1.06 -5.85
C ALA A 22 4.85 -2.28 -6.69
N ALA A 23 5.72 -2.03 -7.68
CA ALA A 23 6.40 -2.99 -8.55
C ALA A 23 5.53 -3.86 -9.51
N ALA A 24 5.38 -3.37 -10.75
CA ALA A 24 5.22 -4.22 -11.92
C ALA A 24 6.53 -4.17 -12.73
N ILE A 25 7.22 -5.30 -12.87
CA ILE A 25 8.21 -5.55 -13.92
C ILE A 25 8.04 -7.02 -14.39
N HIS A 26 7.92 -7.19 -15.72
CA HIS A 26 7.58 -8.38 -16.53
C HIS A 26 8.30 -9.69 -16.12
N SER A 27 7.77 -10.93 -16.29
CA SER A 27 7.22 -11.55 -17.51
C SER A 27 6.40 -12.83 -17.25
N ALA A 28 5.58 -13.21 -18.23
CA ALA A 28 4.59 -14.30 -18.23
C ALA A 28 5.14 -15.72 -18.50
N SER A 29 4.43 -16.72 -17.93
CA SER A 29 4.07 -18.08 -18.44
C SER A 29 3.76 -18.95 -17.20
N GLY A 30 2.75 -19.80 -17.03
CA GLY A 30 1.65 -20.37 -17.82
C GLY A 30 1.32 -21.71 -17.13
N GLY A 31 0.04 -22.04 -16.84
CA GLY A 31 -0.33 -23.40 -16.38
C GLY A 31 -1.52 -23.48 -15.41
N ALA A 32 -2.39 -24.48 -15.62
CA ALA A 32 -3.80 -24.57 -15.19
C ALA A 32 -4.10 -25.39 -13.91
N GLY A 33 -5.36 -25.30 -13.44
CA GLY A 33 -6.08 -26.25 -12.55
C GLY A 33 -6.45 -25.63 -11.18
N GLY A 34 -7.67 -25.59 -10.65
CA GLY A 34 -8.93 -26.29 -10.92
C GLY A 34 -9.40 -27.01 -9.65
N ALA A 35 -10.32 -26.44 -8.85
CA ALA A 35 -11.26 -27.17 -7.97
C ALA A 35 -12.22 -26.24 -7.18
N THR A 36 -13.44 -26.74 -7.00
CA THR A 36 -14.68 -26.13 -6.53
C THR A 36 -14.93 -26.26 -5.01
N GLY A 37 -15.74 -25.36 -4.42
CA GLY A 37 -16.42 -25.57 -3.12
C GLY A 37 -17.16 -24.34 -2.57
N VAL A 38 -18.49 -24.41 -2.49
CA VAL A 38 -19.47 -23.42 -1.96
C VAL A 38 -19.66 -23.73 -0.45
N SER A 39 -19.84 -22.82 0.54
CA SER A 39 -20.97 -21.91 0.74
C SER A 39 -20.86 -21.04 2.02
N ALA A 40 -21.46 -19.85 1.93
CA ALA A 40 -22.30 -19.14 2.92
C ALA A 40 -21.69 -18.54 4.20
N GLY A 41 -21.80 -17.20 4.27
CA GLY A 41 -21.64 -16.38 5.48
C GLY A 41 -21.75 -14.88 5.17
N HIS A 42 -22.92 -14.42 4.70
CA HIS A 42 -23.20 -12.99 4.56
C HIS A 42 -23.58 -12.39 5.93
N THR A 43 -22.70 -11.60 6.53
CA THR A 43 -23.06 -10.43 7.34
C THR A 43 -21.83 -9.54 7.57
N GLY A 44 -21.83 -8.35 6.96
CA GLY A 44 -21.04 -7.21 7.43
C GLY A 44 -19.63 -7.04 6.83
N ALA A 45 -19.54 -6.86 5.51
CA ALA A 45 -18.42 -6.10 4.93
C ALA A 45 -18.55 -4.63 5.40
N ARG A 46 -18.11 -4.36 6.63
CA ARG A 46 -18.00 -2.99 7.13
C ARG A 46 -16.98 -2.25 6.27
N ASN A 47 -17.28 -0.97 6.04
CA ASN A 47 -16.57 0.00 5.23
C ASN A 47 -15.13 0.29 5.71
N VAL A 48 -14.27 -0.72 5.81
CA VAL A 48 -12.88 -0.57 6.31
C VAL A 48 -11.98 0.12 5.27
N ALA A 49 -12.36 0.10 3.99
CA ALA A 49 -11.54 0.58 2.88
C ALA A 49 -11.41 2.12 2.77
N ILE A 50 -12.30 2.89 3.40
CA ILE A 50 -12.23 4.37 3.39
C ILE A 50 -11.53 4.92 4.66
N GLU A 51 -11.49 4.15 5.75
CA GLU A 51 -10.78 4.55 6.99
C GLU A 51 -9.32 4.05 7.05
N GLY A 52 -8.94 3.01 6.31
CA GLY A 52 -7.61 2.39 6.42
C GLY A 52 -6.43 3.17 5.81
N GLY A 53 -6.70 4.30 5.14
CA GLY A 53 -5.67 5.13 4.50
C GLY A 53 -5.31 6.41 5.25
N VAL A 54 -6.13 6.83 6.22
CA VAL A 54 -5.86 8.06 6.99
C VAL A 54 -4.62 7.88 7.86
N GLY A 55 -3.73 8.86 7.82
CA GLY A 55 -2.43 8.81 8.47
C GLY A 55 -1.33 8.20 7.62
N ALA A 56 -1.63 7.62 6.44
CA ALA A 56 -0.61 7.04 5.56
C ALA A 56 0.39 8.12 5.10
N ARG A 57 1.66 7.73 5.01
CA ARG A 57 2.74 8.53 4.46
C ARG A 57 2.80 8.30 2.96
N VAL A 58 2.76 9.39 2.22
CA VAL A 58 2.64 9.38 0.76
C VAL A 58 3.68 10.29 0.13
N MET A 59 3.91 10.06 -1.15
CA MET A 59 4.68 10.95 -2.00
C MET A 59 4.06 11.03 -3.39
N ARG A 60 4.47 12.01 -4.20
CA ARG A 60 4.01 12.13 -5.59
C ARG A 60 4.19 10.82 -6.36
N ASN A 61 3.22 10.43 -7.18
CA ASN A 61 3.39 9.38 -8.18
C ASN A 61 3.88 10.02 -9.50
N ALA A 62 5.11 9.73 -9.91
CA ALA A 62 5.73 10.35 -11.08
C ALA A 62 4.94 10.12 -12.40
N ASN A 63 4.14 9.05 -12.47
CA ASN A 63 3.40 8.70 -13.68
C ASN A 63 2.20 9.63 -13.95
N ASP A 64 1.48 10.03 -12.89
CA ASP A 64 0.21 10.76 -13.02
C ASP A 64 0.26 12.18 -12.43
N TRP A 65 1.28 12.50 -11.63
CA TRP A 65 1.43 13.79 -10.95
C TRP A 65 1.56 14.95 -11.93
N LYS A 66 0.72 15.96 -11.75
CA LYS A 66 0.70 17.17 -12.59
C LYS A 66 0.74 18.48 -11.80
N TRP A 67 1.04 18.42 -10.50
CA TRP A 67 0.87 19.54 -9.57
C TRP A 67 2.17 20.27 -9.23
N ALA A 68 3.08 20.36 -10.21
CA ALA A 68 4.37 21.05 -10.10
C ALA A 68 5.13 20.67 -8.80
N LYS A 69 5.44 21.64 -7.94
CA LYS A 69 6.18 21.49 -6.67
C LYS A 69 5.33 21.79 -5.43
N GLN A 70 4.01 21.57 -5.46
CA GLN A 70 3.15 21.80 -4.29
C GLN A 70 3.58 20.98 -3.04
N ASP A 71 4.08 19.78 -3.27
CA ASP A 71 4.69 18.90 -2.27
C ASP A 71 6.11 19.31 -1.84
N GLY A 72 6.73 20.33 -2.46
CA GLY A 72 8.13 20.72 -2.23
C GLY A 72 9.14 20.15 -3.23
N GLY A 73 8.70 19.28 -4.14
CA GLY A 73 9.56 18.61 -5.13
C GLY A 73 9.62 17.10 -4.93
N GLU A 74 10.29 16.41 -5.87
CA GLU A 74 10.44 14.96 -5.80
C GLU A 74 11.11 14.51 -4.49
N GLY A 75 10.65 13.37 -3.95
CA GLY A 75 11.15 12.83 -2.69
C GLY A 75 10.49 13.39 -1.43
N HIS A 76 9.74 14.49 -1.53
CA HIS A 76 9.04 15.05 -0.37
C HIS A 76 7.84 14.19 0.02
N LEU A 77 7.62 14.11 1.33
CA LEU A 77 6.58 13.29 1.92
C LEU A 77 5.42 14.14 2.42
N GLY A 78 4.25 13.51 2.47
CA GLY A 78 3.05 14.07 3.08
C GLY A 78 2.27 12.99 3.85
N THR A 79 1.28 13.44 4.59
CA THR A 79 0.37 12.59 5.37
C THR A 79 -1.04 12.71 4.82
N VAL A 80 -1.71 11.59 4.57
CA VAL A 80 -3.14 11.55 4.27
C VAL A 80 -3.93 12.03 5.48
N ARG A 81 -4.69 13.11 5.32
CA ARG A 81 -5.49 13.72 6.37
C ARG A 81 -6.89 13.12 6.44
N ASN A 82 -7.59 13.07 5.31
CA ASN A 82 -8.93 12.50 5.17
C ASN A 82 -9.19 12.16 3.68
N PHE A 83 -10.32 11.51 3.41
CA PHE A 83 -10.87 11.36 2.08
C PHE A 83 -12.12 12.24 1.97
N GLU A 84 -12.15 13.16 1.01
CA GLU A 84 -13.35 13.97 0.74
C GLU A 84 -14.38 13.17 -0.06
N SER A 85 -13.91 12.19 -0.85
CA SER A 85 -14.74 11.23 -1.56
C SER A 85 -13.95 9.94 -1.87
N ALA A 86 -14.56 9.01 -2.60
CA ALA A 86 -13.85 7.85 -3.13
C ALA A 86 -12.82 8.21 -4.23
N GLU A 87 -12.86 9.44 -4.75
CA GLU A 87 -12.04 9.89 -5.88
C GLU A 87 -11.01 10.96 -5.50
N GLU A 88 -11.16 11.58 -4.33
CA GLU A 88 -10.30 12.65 -3.84
C GLU A 88 -9.85 12.43 -2.40
N VAL A 89 -8.56 12.66 -2.17
CA VAL A 89 -7.90 12.54 -0.87
C VAL A 89 -7.18 13.84 -0.52
N VAL A 90 -7.24 14.24 0.75
CA VAL A 90 -6.53 15.42 1.25
C VAL A 90 -5.20 14.98 1.85
N VAL A 91 -4.12 15.63 1.41
CA VAL A 91 -2.78 15.44 1.95
C VAL A 91 -2.30 16.72 2.59
N VAL A 92 -1.66 16.59 3.75
CA VAL A 92 -0.83 17.64 4.33
C VAL A 92 0.62 17.24 4.10
N TRP A 93 1.32 17.99 3.25
CA TRP A 93 2.74 17.83 2.98
C TRP A 93 3.56 18.32 4.18
N ASP A 94 4.75 17.76 4.36
CA ASP A 94 5.62 18.14 5.49
C ASP A 94 6.08 19.59 5.44
N ASN A 95 6.05 20.21 4.26
CA ASN A 95 6.31 21.64 4.08
C ASN A 95 5.15 22.54 4.55
N GLY A 96 4.04 21.95 5.04
CA GLY A 96 2.84 22.64 5.54
C GLY A 96 1.74 22.84 4.49
N THR A 97 1.99 22.58 3.21
CA THR A 97 0.99 22.70 2.14
C THR A 97 -0.07 21.63 2.30
N ALA A 98 -1.35 22.03 2.28
CA ALA A 98 -2.49 21.11 2.27
C ALA A 98 -3.24 21.23 0.94
N ALA A 99 -3.54 20.10 0.30
CA ALA A 99 -4.25 20.07 -0.97
C ALA A 99 -4.95 18.73 -1.22
N ASN A 100 -5.87 18.74 -2.18
CA ASN A 100 -6.63 17.56 -2.61
C ASN A 100 -5.97 16.93 -3.84
N TYR A 101 -6.00 15.61 -3.91
CA TYR A 101 -5.36 14.84 -4.97
C TYR A 101 -6.26 13.70 -5.46
N ARG A 102 -6.06 13.30 -6.71
CA ARG A 102 -6.85 12.24 -7.35
C ARG A 102 -6.41 10.88 -6.86
N CYS A 103 -7.41 10.09 -6.49
CA CYS A 103 -7.22 8.72 -6.01
C CYS A 103 -8.14 7.72 -6.75
N LEU A 104 -8.76 8.14 -7.86
CA LEU A 104 -9.46 7.29 -8.82
C LEU A 104 -9.23 7.78 -10.25
N GLY A 105 -9.06 6.84 -11.19
CA GLY A 105 -8.85 7.12 -12.62
C GLY A 105 -7.42 7.59 -12.95
N ALA A 106 -6.90 8.54 -12.19
CA ALA A 106 -5.49 8.91 -12.14
C ALA A 106 -5.03 8.93 -10.68
N TYR A 107 -3.81 8.48 -10.42
CA TYR A 107 -3.31 8.28 -9.06
C TYR A 107 -2.15 9.22 -8.80
N ASP A 108 -2.43 10.40 -8.25
CA ASP A 108 -1.40 11.43 -8.04
C ASP A 108 -0.37 11.05 -6.97
N LEU A 109 -0.67 10.06 -6.12
CA LEU A 109 0.10 9.71 -4.94
C LEU A 109 0.46 8.23 -4.93
N ARG A 110 1.59 7.91 -4.30
CA ARG A 110 1.97 6.55 -3.92
C ARG A 110 2.19 6.48 -2.41
N ILE A 111 1.83 5.34 -1.82
CA ILE A 111 2.04 5.07 -0.39
C ILE A 111 3.51 4.68 -0.18
N VAL A 112 4.15 5.33 0.79
CA VAL A 112 5.50 5.01 1.26
C VAL A 112 5.43 4.18 2.53
N ASP A 113 4.56 4.57 3.46
CA ASP A 113 4.35 3.85 4.71
C ASP A 113 2.88 3.95 5.14
N SER A 114 2.32 2.84 5.62
CA SER A 114 0.98 2.76 6.18
C SER A 114 0.96 2.28 7.63
N ALA A 115 2.11 2.18 8.30
CA ALA A 115 2.19 1.74 9.70
C ALA A 115 1.32 2.59 10.64
N SER A 116 1.22 3.89 10.36
CA SER A 116 0.41 4.87 11.10
C SER A 116 -1.10 4.77 10.87
N THR A 117 -1.57 3.95 9.92
CA THR A 117 -3.02 3.81 9.66
C THR A 117 -3.70 2.80 10.58
N GLY A 118 -2.92 2.08 11.41
CA GLY A 118 -3.42 1.04 12.30
C GLY A 118 -3.63 -0.33 11.63
N VAL A 119 -3.35 -0.46 10.32
CA VAL A 119 -3.31 -1.75 9.63
C VAL A 119 -2.18 -2.60 10.22
N LYS A 120 -2.49 -3.86 10.54
CA LYS A 120 -1.51 -4.82 11.06
C LYS A 120 -1.77 -6.22 10.55
N HIS A 121 -0.71 -6.99 10.40
CA HIS A 121 -0.74 -8.38 9.99
C HIS A 121 -0.44 -9.28 11.19
N GLU A 122 -1.50 -9.71 11.87
CA GLU A 122 -1.39 -10.64 13.00
C GLU A 122 -0.72 -11.95 12.57
N GLY A 123 0.18 -12.45 13.42
CA GLY A 123 0.96 -13.66 13.14
C GLY A 123 2.08 -13.49 12.10
N ALA A 124 2.27 -12.30 11.52
CA ALA A 124 3.42 -12.00 10.67
C ALA A 124 4.51 -11.28 11.48
N MET A 125 5.76 -11.73 11.33
CA MET A 125 6.93 -11.15 11.97
C MET A 125 7.93 -10.73 10.90
N CYS A 126 8.52 -9.54 11.04
CA CYS A 126 9.62 -9.13 10.18
C CYS A 126 10.85 -10.00 10.47
N ASP A 127 11.36 -10.71 9.46
CA ASP A 127 12.48 -11.63 9.63
C ASP A 127 13.81 -10.93 9.91
N PHE A 128 13.92 -9.64 9.57
CA PHE A 128 15.10 -8.85 9.88
C PHE A 128 15.06 -8.24 11.29
N CYS A 129 14.10 -7.35 11.57
CA CYS A 129 14.05 -6.61 12.84
C CYS A 129 13.22 -7.28 13.94
N LYS A 130 12.58 -8.41 13.65
CA LYS A 130 11.73 -9.18 14.58
C LYS A 130 10.49 -8.45 15.09
N GLN A 131 10.12 -7.33 14.48
CA GLN A 131 8.84 -6.67 14.75
C GLN A 131 7.68 -7.64 14.51
N SER A 132 6.79 -7.77 15.50
CA SER A 132 5.59 -8.59 15.44
C SER A 132 4.47 -7.96 16.28
N PRO A 133 3.25 -7.74 15.73
CA PRO A 133 2.89 -7.96 14.32
C PRO A 133 3.56 -6.93 13.40
N ILE A 134 3.64 -7.23 12.10
CA ILE A 134 4.03 -6.23 11.09
C ILE A 134 2.89 -5.19 10.98
N PHE A 135 3.24 -3.92 11.19
CA PHE A 135 2.34 -2.77 11.02
C PHE A 135 2.48 -2.19 9.60
N GLY A 136 1.39 -1.75 9.01
CA GLY A 136 1.36 -1.19 7.66
C GLY A 136 1.53 -2.26 6.58
N ILE A 137 2.37 -1.97 5.57
CA ILE A 137 2.62 -2.88 4.45
C ILE A 137 3.47 -4.07 4.92
N ARG A 138 2.99 -5.28 4.62
CA ARG A 138 3.76 -6.53 4.72
C ARG A 138 4.40 -6.87 3.39
N TRP A 139 5.73 -6.96 3.40
CA TRP A 139 6.55 -7.31 2.25
C TRP A 139 6.92 -8.79 2.32
N LYS A 140 6.33 -9.62 1.46
CA LYS A 140 6.55 -11.06 1.46
C LYS A 140 7.42 -11.48 0.28
N CYS A 141 8.52 -12.19 0.54
CA CYS A 141 9.31 -12.78 -0.54
C CYS A 141 8.46 -13.83 -1.28
N ALA A 142 8.37 -13.70 -2.60
CA ALA A 142 7.63 -14.58 -3.50
C ALA A 142 8.32 -15.93 -3.70
N GLU A 143 9.65 -15.95 -3.61
CA GLU A 143 10.45 -17.16 -3.85
C GLU A 143 10.90 -17.85 -2.55
N CYS A 144 10.87 -17.13 -1.43
CA CYS A 144 11.34 -17.63 -0.15
C CYS A 144 10.19 -18.24 0.66
N ILE A 145 10.46 -19.33 1.37
CA ILE A 145 9.51 -19.92 2.30
C ILE A 145 9.42 -19.02 3.55
N ASN A 146 8.22 -18.52 3.82
CA ASN A 146 7.89 -17.80 5.06
C ASN A 146 8.86 -16.66 5.42
N TYR A 147 9.28 -15.88 4.43
CA TYR A 147 10.11 -14.69 4.63
C TYR A 147 9.29 -13.41 4.43
N ASP A 148 9.22 -12.58 5.47
CA ASP A 148 8.41 -11.37 5.54
C ASP A 148 9.24 -10.21 6.12
N LEU A 149 9.06 -9.01 5.58
CA LEU A 149 9.70 -7.78 6.04
C LEU A 149 8.64 -6.71 6.32
N CYS A 150 8.92 -5.83 7.29
CA CYS A 150 8.20 -4.57 7.44
C CYS A 150 8.79 -3.50 6.49
N SER A 151 8.05 -2.42 6.23
CA SER A 151 8.51 -1.35 5.32
C SER A 151 9.86 -0.76 5.67
N LEU A 152 10.19 -0.66 6.96
CA LEU A 152 11.49 -0.13 7.43
C LEU A 152 12.68 -1.05 7.14
N CYS A 153 12.45 -2.35 6.93
CA CYS A 153 13.52 -3.30 6.60
C CYS A 153 13.58 -3.62 5.11
N TYR A 154 12.56 -3.22 4.35
CA TYR A 154 12.50 -3.39 2.90
C TYR A 154 13.11 -2.21 2.15
N HIS A 155 12.92 -0.98 2.65
CA HIS A 155 13.52 0.24 2.11
C HIS A 155 14.86 0.56 2.79
#